data_AF-S3LAD1-F1
#
_entry.id   AF-S3LAD1-F1
#
_cell.length_a   1.000
_cell.length_b   1.000
_cell.length_c   1.000
_cell.angle_alpha   90.00
_cell.angle_beta   90.00
_cell.angle_gamma   90.00
#
_symmetry.space_group_name_H-M   'P 1'
#
loop_
_entity.id
_entity.type
_entity.pdbx_description
1 polymer ?
#
loop_
_entity_poly.entity_id
_entity_poly.type
_entity_poly.pdbx_seq_one_letter_code
_entity_poly.pdbx_strand_id
1 'polypeptide(L)'
;MDFPPYITFGTLLTSINNFLSNHPDILKHVHPENYENVNYIIAANKDGKYDWRPFELINPILYVQLARTITEETHWQDICNRFKDFAANPDIECMSIPVVENALQTNQKAQILAWWENIEQHSIELSLDYEYLIETDITNCYGALYTHSIAWALHTKDVAKQQRRENLIGNIIDKYIRAMRYGQTNGIPQGSVLMLTISSAFQSLQKVYAHYKMTQIYLHPSYFFLPISAPFCYFVFSEFFSA
;
A
#
# COMPACT_ATOMS: atom_id res chain seq x y z
N MET A 1 0.85 4.33 -13.90
CA MET A 1 0.69 3.64 -15.19
C MET A 1 -0.23 4.47 -16.05
N ASP A 2 0.22 5.57 -16.65
CA ASP A 2 -0.63 6.31 -17.58
C ASP A 2 -0.51 5.68 -18.96
N PHE A 3 -1.59 5.03 -19.38
CA PHE A 3 -1.67 4.47 -20.72
C PHE A 3 -2.06 5.56 -21.72
N PRO A 4 -1.66 5.44 -23.00
CA PRO A 4 -2.18 6.29 -24.06
C PRO A 4 -3.73 6.32 -24.04
N PRO A 5 -4.37 7.45 -24.41
CA PRO A 5 -5.81 7.64 -24.23
C PRO A 5 -6.69 6.65 -25.02
N TYR A 6 -6.13 5.96 -26.01
CA TYR A 6 -6.80 4.92 -26.77
C TYR A 6 -6.80 3.54 -26.10
N ILE A 7 -5.98 3.32 -25.07
CA ILE A 7 -5.99 2.11 -24.25
C ILE A 7 -6.91 2.38 -23.06
N THR A 8 -8.12 1.83 -23.12
CA THR A 8 -9.10 1.97 -22.05
C THR A 8 -9.62 0.60 -21.61
N PHE A 9 -9.72 0.39 -20.30
CA PHE A 9 -10.21 -0.86 -19.72
C PHE A 9 -11.68 -0.77 -19.28
N GLY A 10 -12.33 0.39 -19.40
CA GLY A 10 -13.65 0.65 -18.82
C GLY A 10 -14.73 -0.34 -19.27
N THR A 11 -14.84 -0.59 -20.58
CA THR A 11 -15.80 -1.56 -21.13
C THR A 11 -15.53 -2.98 -20.61
N LEU A 12 -14.26 -3.41 -20.65
CA LEU A 12 -13.85 -4.74 -20.18
C LEU A 12 -14.14 -4.93 -18.69
N LEU A 13 -13.73 -3.98 -17.85
CA LEU A 13 -13.95 -4.04 -16.40
C LEU A 13 -15.44 -4.03 -16.06
N THR A 14 -16.26 -3.26 -16.80
CA THR A 14 -17.72 -3.25 -16.62
C THR A 14 -18.34 -4.61 -16.97
N SER A 15 -17.96 -5.19 -18.11
CA SER A 15 -18.43 -6.52 -18.52
C SER A 15 -18.05 -7.59 -17.50
N ILE A 16 -16.81 -7.57 -16.98
CA ILE A 16 -16.34 -8.50 -15.94
C ILE A 16 -17.11 -8.28 -14.64
N ASN A 17 -17.31 -7.03 -14.23
CA ASN A 17 -18.07 -6.71 -13.03
C ASN A 17 -19.50 -7.26 -13.09
N ASN A 18 -20.17 -7.15 -14.25
CA ASN A 18 -21.49 -7.72 -14.48
C ASN A 18 -21.47 -9.25 -14.45
N PHE A 19 -20.46 -9.88 -15.06
CA PHE A 19 -20.27 -11.33 -15.03
C PHE A 19 -20.10 -11.86 -13.59
N LEU A 20 -19.25 -11.20 -12.79
CA LEU A 20 -18.97 -11.59 -11.41
C LEU A 20 -20.16 -11.39 -10.46
N SER A 21 -21.11 -10.50 -10.77
CA SER A 21 -22.34 -10.37 -9.97
C SER A 21 -23.16 -11.68 -9.89
N ASN A 22 -23.02 -12.57 -10.88
CA ASN A 22 -23.67 -13.89 -10.88
C ASN A 22 -22.75 -15.02 -10.38
N HIS A 23 -21.46 -14.74 -10.17
CA HIS A 23 -20.42 -15.71 -9.81
C HIS A 23 -19.46 -15.08 -8.76
N PRO A 24 -19.83 -15.07 -7.47
CA PRO A 24 -19.27 -14.13 -6.50
C PRO A 24 -17.82 -14.40 -6.07
N ASP A 25 -17.29 -15.62 -6.24
CA ASP A 25 -15.87 -15.89 -5.97
C ASP A 25 -15.29 -16.95 -6.91
N ILE A 26 -14.51 -16.50 -7.90
CA ILE A 26 -13.88 -17.40 -8.87
C ILE A 26 -12.81 -18.32 -8.25
N LEU A 27 -12.21 -17.94 -7.10
CA LEU A 27 -11.20 -18.74 -6.41
C LEU A 27 -11.81 -19.98 -5.73
N LYS A 28 -13.14 -20.15 -5.74
CA LYS A 28 -13.83 -21.39 -5.32
C LYS A 28 -13.86 -22.45 -6.41
N HIS A 29 -13.68 -22.04 -7.67
CA HIS A 29 -13.83 -22.93 -8.84
C HIS A 29 -12.54 -23.04 -9.64
N VAL A 30 -11.66 -22.05 -9.55
CA VAL A 30 -10.40 -21.98 -10.28
C VAL A 30 -9.27 -21.68 -9.28
N HIS A 31 -8.09 -22.22 -9.56
CA HIS A 31 -6.89 -22.01 -8.75
C HIS A 31 -5.80 -21.29 -9.57
N PRO A 32 -5.89 -19.95 -9.78
CA PRO A 32 -4.88 -19.18 -10.50
C PRO A 32 -3.48 -19.30 -9.88
N GLU A 33 -3.39 -19.53 -8.56
CA GLU A 33 -2.13 -19.80 -7.87
C GLU A 33 -1.35 -20.99 -8.42
N ASN A 34 -1.97 -21.87 -9.21
CA ASN A 34 -1.30 -23.01 -9.85
C ASN A 34 -0.76 -22.71 -11.26
N TYR A 35 -0.84 -21.46 -11.72
CA TYR A 35 -0.36 -21.06 -13.04
C TYR A 35 0.66 -19.91 -12.94
N GLU A 36 1.72 -20.01 -13.74
CA GLU A 36 2.65 -18.90 -13.94
C GLU A 36 2.03 -17.84 -14.86
N ASN A 37 2.52 -16.60 -14.76
CA ASN A 37 2.14 -15.50 -15.66
C ASN A 37 0.64 -15.17 -15.67
N VAL A 38 -0.05 -15.35 -14.53
CA VAL A 38 -1.44 -14.90 -14.32
C VAL A 38 -1.58 -13.39 -14.57
N ASN A 39 -0.59 -12.62 -14.13
CA ASN A 39 -0.43 -11.21 -14.44
C ASN A 39 0.51 -11.02 -15.63
N TYR A 40 0.29 -9.94 -16.37
CA TYR A 40 1.20 -9.54 -17.45
C TYR A 40 2.20 -8.49 -16.94
N ILE A 41 3.50 -8.72 -17.15
CA ILE A 41 4.57 -7.86 -16.66
C ILE A 41 5.03 -6.91 -17.79
N ILE A 42 5.00 -5.61 -17.50
CA ILE A 42 5.56 -4.54 -18.32
C ILE A 42 6.81 -4.04 -17.60
N ALA A 43 7.99 -4.33 -18.13
CA ALA A 43 9.24 -3.81 -17.60
C ALA A 43 9.44 -2.36 -18.06
N ALA A 44 9.51 -1.43 -17.11
CA ALA A 44 9.90 -0.05 -17.39
C ALA A 44 11.34 0.19 -16.96
N ASN A 45 12.06 0.99 -17.73
CA ASN A 45 13.41 1.40 -17.37
C ASN A 45 13.34 2.32 -16.14
N LYS A 46 14.10 2.00 -15.10
CA LYS A 46 14.17 2.82 -13.89
C LYS A 46 15.24 3.90 -14.05
N ASP A 47 16.50 3.50 -14.26
CA ASP A 47 17.67 4.41 -14.21
C ASP A 47 18.66 4.23 -15.39
N GLY A 48 18.22 3.72 -16.53
CA GLY A 48 18.96 3.72 -17.80
C GLY A 48 20.09 2.70 -17.94
N LYS A 49 20.66 2.18 -16.84
CA LYS A 49 21.87 1.34 -16.89
C LYS A 49 21.73 -0.10 -16.37
N TYR A 50 21.07 -0.37 -15.21
CA TYR A 50 21.08 -1.72 -14.61
C TYR A 50 19.83 -2.12 -13.81
N ASP A 51 18.79 -1.29 -13.74
CA ASP A 51 17.59 -1.59 -12.93
C ASP A 51 16.30 -1.41 -13.74
N TRP A 52 15.39 -2.36 -13.57
CA TRP A 52 14.09 -2.41 -14.24
C TRP A 52 12.99 -2.42 -13.21
N ARG A 53 12.00 -1.55 -13.38
CA ARG A 53 10.81 -1.51 -12.53
C ARG A 53 9.70 -2.35 -13.20
N PRO A 54 9.30 -3.49 -12.61
CA PRO A 54 8.18 -4.25 -13.13
C PRO A 54 6.88 -3.54 -12.80
N PHE A 55 6.04 -3.35 -13.81
CA PHE A 55 4.63 -3.01 -13.64
C PHE A 55 3.80 -4.21 -14.03
N GLU A 56 2.85 -4.60 -13.19
CA GLU A 56 2.00 -5.76 -13.40
C GLU A 56 0.59 -5.31 -13.79
N LEU A 57 0.20 -5.66 -15.02
CA LEU A 57 -1.20 -5.64 -15.42
C LEU A 57 -1.86 -6.88 -14.82
N ILE A 58 -2.54 -6.67 -13.69
CA ILE A 58 -3.22 -7.73 -12.94
C ILE A 58 -4.30 -8.35 -13.83
N ASN A 59 -4.47 -9.67 -13.73
CA ASN A 59 -5.58 -10.36 -14.38
C ASN A 59 -6.91 -9.62 -14.12
N PRO A 60 -7.65 -9.17 -15.15
CA PRO A 60 -8.83 -8.31 -14.97
C PRO A 60 -9.92 -8.92 -14.08
N ILE A 61 -10.08 -10.25 -14.09
CA ILE A 61 -11.05 -10.93 -13.23
C ILE A 61 -10.62 -10.83 -11.77
N LEU A 62 -9.36 -11.16 -11.47
CA LEU A 62 -8.81 -11.07 -10.11
C LEU A 62 -8.79 -9.63 -9.59
N TYR A 63 -8.49 -8.66 -10.46
CA TYR A 63 -8.52 -7.24 -10.13
C TYR A 63 -9.92 -6.79 -9.70
N VAL A 64 -10.94 -7.04 -10.53
CA VAL A 64 -12.32 -6.63 -10.24
C VAL A 64 -12.84 -7.35 -9.00
N GLN A 65 -12.54 -8.64 -8.86
CA GLN A 65 -13.01 -9.42 -7.71
C GLN A 65 -12.40 -8.92 -6.40
N LEU A 66 -11.09 -8.67 -6.37
CA LEU A 66 -10.42 -8.08 -5.21
C LEU A 66 -10.97 -6.69 -4.89
N ALA A 67 -11.19 -5.84 -5.91
CA ALA A 67 -11.76 -4.52 -5.71
C ALA A 67 -13.16 -4.62 -5.08
N ARG A 68 -14.05 -5.46 -5.63
CA ARG A 68 -15.39 -5.71 -5.06
C ARG A 68 -15.31 -6.12 -3.60
N THR A 69 -14.48 -7.12 -3.30
CA THR A 69 -14.32 -7.63 -1.93
C THR A 69 -13.84 -6.57 -0.96
N ILE A 70 -12.85 -5.74 -1.33
CA ILE A 70 -12.37 -4.64 -0.49
C ILE A 70 -13.46 -3.58 -0.27
N THR A 71 -14.27 -3.32 -1.29
CA THR A 71 -15.34 -2.31 -1.23
C THR A 71 -16.65 -2.81 -0.63
N GLU A 72 -16.75 -4.08 -0.22
CA GLU A 72 -17.89 -4.55 0.56
C GLU A 72 -17.96 -3.77 1.87
N GLU A 73 -19.15 -3.34 2.26
CA GLU A 73 -19.35 -2.36 3.34
C GLU A 73 -18.65 -2.75 4.65
N THR A 74 -18.77 -4.01 5.07
CA THR A 74 -18.12 -4.53 6.28
C THR A 74 -16.59 -4.52 6.17
N HIS A 75 -16.06 -5.00 5.05
CA HIS A 75 -14.61 -5.04 4.80
C HIS A 75 -14.02 -3.64 4.70
N TRP A 76 -14.72 -2.72 4.01
CA TRP A 76 -14.30 -1.34 3.88
C TRP A 76 -14.29 -0.64 5.24
N GLN A 77 -15.32 -0.87 6.06
CA GLN A 77 -15.39 -0.33 7.42
C GLN A 77 -14.23 -0.83 8.29
N ASP A 78 -13.88 -2.12 8.23
CA ASP A 78 -12.74 -2.68 8.94
C ASP A 78 -11.42 -2.01 8.54
N ILE A 79 -11.21 -1.81 7.23
CA ILE A 79 -10.04 -1.12 6.70
C ILE A 79 -10.01 0.33 7.22
N CYS A 80 -11.12 1.07 7.09
CA CYS A 80 -11.20 2.44 7.57
C CYS A 80 -10.95 2.58 9.08
N ASN A 81 -11.51 1.67 9.89
CA ASN A 81 -11.27 1.65 11.33
C ASN A 81 -9.80 1.44 11.64
N ARG A 82 -9.15 0.50 10.94
CA ARG A 82 -7.73 0.26 11.14
C ARG A 82 -6.86 1.46 10.78
N PHE A 83 -7.19 2.18 9.71
CA PHE A 83 -6.50 3.42 9.36
C PHE A 83 -6.67 4.50 10.44
N LYS A 84 -7.86 4.61 11.04
CA LYS A 84 -8.09 5.53 12.18
C LYS A 84 -7.25 5.14 13.39
N ASP A 85 -7.15 3.86 13.70
CA ASP A 85 -6.30 3.38 14.80
C ASP A 85 -4.83 3.76 14.58
N PHE A 86 -4.32 3.63 13.35
CA PHE A 86 -2.96 4.03 13.02
C PHE A 86 -2.75 5.55 13.07
N ALA A 87 -3.75 6.32 12.62
CA ALA A 87 -3.71 7.78 12.65
C ALA A 87 -3.87 8.37 14.07
N ALA A 88 -4.26 7.55 15.06
CA ALA A 88 -4.41 8.01 16.44
C ALA A 88 -3.08 8.19 17.17
N ASN A 89 -1.95 7.75 16.60
CA ASN A 89 -0.63 7.96 17.20
C ASN A 89 -0.18 9.43 16.95
N PRO A 90 -0.02 10.26 18.00
CA PRO A 90 0.36 11.66 17.85
C PRO A 90 1.80 11.86 17.35
N ASP A 91 2.65 10.85 17.46
CA ASP A 91 4.07 10.92 17.08
C ASP A 91 4.31 10.51 15.62
N ILE A 92 3.24 10.12 14.90
CA ILE A 92 3.30 9.66 13.51
C ILE A 92 2.25 10.40 12.69
N GLU A 93 2.70 11.20 11.73
CA GLU A 93 1.80 11.83 10.77
C GLU A 93 1.92 11.15 9.41
N CYS A 94 0.78 10.78 8.81
CA CYS A 94 0.76 10.04 7.54
C CYS A 94 0.43 10.96 6.36
N MET A 95 1.45 11.61 5.79
CA MET A 95 1.30 12.53 4.65
C MET A 95 1.27 11.86 3.27
N SER A 96 1.34 10.52 3.24
CA SER A 96 1.38 9.74 2.00
C SER A 96 0.00 9.26 1.51
N ILE A 97 -1.09 9.71 2.16
CA ILE A 97 -2.45 9.37 1.73
C ILE A 97 -2.79 10.19 0.47
N PRO A 98 -3.25 9.55 -0.63
CA PRO A 98 -3.58 10.27 -1.85
C PRO A 98 -4.68 11.32 -1.63
N VAL A 99 -4.49 12.51 -2.19
CA VAL A 99 -5.49 13.59 -2.16
C VAL A 99 -6.45 13.40 -3.33
N VAL A 100 -7.75 13.46 -3.03
CA VAL A 100 -8.83 13.36 -4.03
C VAL A 100 -9.60 14.67 -4.03
N GLU A 101 -9.55 15.42 -5.14
CA GLU A 101 -10.35 16.63 -5.32
C GLU A 101 -11.58 16.35 -6.19
N ASN A 102 -12.73 16.91 -5.78
CA ASN A 102 -14.01 16.68 -6.45
C ASN A 102 -14.33 17.72 -7.55
N ALA A 103 -13.53 18.77 -7.76
CA ALA A 103 -13.73 19.73 -8.86
C ALA A 103 -12.52 20.66 -9.13
N LEU A 104 -12.46 21.19 -10.38
CA LEU A 104 -11.60 22.25 -10.95
C LEU A 104 -10.10 21.95 -11.18
N GLN A 105 -9.47 21.01 -10.48
CA GLN A 105 -8.07 20.63 -10.72
C GLN A 105 -7.91 19.13 -11.00
N THR A 106 -6.80 18.75 -11.63
CA THR A 106 -6.45 17.33 -11.79
C THR A 106 -5.94 16.80 -10.45
N ASN A 107 -6.29 15.55 -10.11
CA ASN A 107 -5.77 14.88 -8.90
C ASN A 107 -4.24 14.91 -8.83
N GLN A 108 -3.55 14.90 -9.97
CA GLN A 108 -2.10 15.04 -10.03
C GLN A 108 -1.61 16.38 -9.47
N LYS A 109 -2.26 17.49 -9.86
CA LYS A 109 -1.89 18.82 -9.36
C LYS A 109 -2.15 18.92 -7.86
N ALA A 110 -3.31 18.46 -7.40
CA ALA A 110 -3.63 18.43 -5.98
C ALA A 110 -2.60 17.61 -5.18
N GLN A 111 -2.20 16.45 -5.69
CA GLN A 111 -1.18 15.62 -5.06
C GLN A 111 0.19 16.31 -4.99
N ILE A 112 0.61 17.03 -6.04
CA ILE A 112 1.89 17.77 -6.07
C ILE A 112 1.87 18.90 -5.04
N LEU A 113 0.77 19.66 -4.96
CA LEU A 113 0.63 20.74 -4.00
C LEU A 113 0.61 20.21 -2.57
N ALA A 114 -0.19 19.18 -2.31
CA ALA A 114 -0.24 18.54 -1.00
C ALA A 114 1.11 17.96 -0.59
N TRP A 115 1.89 17.43 -1.54
CA TRP A 115 3.26 17.01 -1.24
C TRP A 115 4.14 18.20 -0.85
N TRP A 116 4.14 19.26 -1.65
CA TRP A 116 4.97 20.43 -1.37
C TRP A 116 4.62 21.08 -0.01
N GLU A 117 3.34 21.21 0.31
CA GLU A 117 2.88 21.78 1.57
C GLU A 117 3.18 20.83 2.76
N ASN A 118 2.69 19.60 2.70
CA ASN A 118 2.71 18.70 3.86
C ASN A 118 4.05 17.99 4.07
N ILE A 119 4.91 17.94 3.05
CA ILE A 119 6.24 17.35 3.17
C ILE A 119 7.32 18.42 3.21
N GLU A 120 7.47 19.19 2.14
CA GLU A 120 8.65 20.06 2.00
C GLU A 120 8.61 21.19 3.04
N GLN A 121 7.48 21.91 3.13
CA GLN A 121 7.35 22.99 4.11
C GLN A 121 7.34 22.49 5.55
N HIS A 122 6.60 21.39 5.81
CA HIS A 122 6.53 20.83 7.16
C HIS A 122 7.88 20.27 7.63
N SER A 123 8.69 19.70 6.73
CA SER A 123 10.07 19.30 7.05
C SER A 123 10.94 20.49 7.45
N ILE A 124 10.75 21.66 6.82
CA ILE A 124 11.44 22.89 7.19
C ILE A 124 10.98 23.39 8.57
N GLU A 125 9.67 23.34 8.84
CA GLU A 125 9.12 23.67 10.16
C GLU A 125 9.73 22.79 11.26
N LEU A 126 9.70 21.47 11.07
CA LEU A 126 10.29 20.50 12.01
C LEU A 126 11.81 20.71 12.18
N SER A 127 12.51 21.16 11.15
CA SER A 127 13.96 21.44 11.27
C SER A 127 14.29 22.61 12.22
N LEU A 128 13.30 23.40 12.63
CA LEU A 128 13.46 24.43 13.66
C LEU A 128 13.46 23.84 15.08
N ASP A 129 12.71 22.74 15.27
CA ASP A 129 12.52 22.07 16.56
C ASP A 129 13.49 20.88 16.75
N TYR A 130 13.93 20.25 15.66
CA TYR A 130 14.75 19.04 15.68
C TYR A 130 16.11 19.25 14.99
N GLU A 131 17.19 18.84 15.66
CA GLU A 131 18.57 19.00 15.17
C GLU A 131 18.96 17.96 14.10
N TYR A 132 18.34 16.77 14.13
CA TYR A 132 18.69 15.64 13.26
C TYR A 132 17.52 15.20 12.39
N LEU A 133 17.81 14.89 11.12
CA LEU A 133 16.91 14.25 10.17
C LEU A 133 17.56 12.95 9.66
N ILE A 134 16.87 11.83 9.81
CA ILE A 134 17.24 10.54 9.23
C ILE A 134 16.34 10.28 8.03
N GLU A 135 16.95 10.16 6.85
CA GLU A 135 16.28 9.73 5.62
C GLU A 135 16.61 8.26 5.33
N THR A 136 15.58 7.46 5.06
CA THR A 136 15.76 6.06 4.64
C THR A 136 14.71 5.65 3.62
N ASP A 137 15.11 4.83 2.64
CA ASP A 137 14.23 4.28 1.61
C ASP A 137 14.23 2.75 1.65
N ILE A 138 13.05 2.13 1.49
CA ILE A 138 12.93 0.67 1.34
C ILE A 138 13.14 0.28 -0.11
N THR A 139 14.30 -0.32 -0.39
CA THR A 139 14.59 -0.90 -1.70
C THR A 139 13.61 -2.02 -2.03
N ASN A 140 13.05 -1.97 -3.26
CA ASN A 140 12.15 -3.00 -3.80
C ASN A 140 10.97 -3.35 -2.86
N CYS A 141 10.34 -2.36 -2.22
CA CYS A 141 9.31 -2.63 -1.22
C CYS A 141 8.15 -3.50 -1.74
N TYR A 142 7.63 -3.22 -2.95
CA TYR A 142 6.57 -4.04 -3.56
C TYR A 142 6.98 -5.51 -3.70
N GLY A 143 8.20 -5.81 -4.15
CA GLY A 143 8.69 -7.18 -4.33
C GLY A 143 9.14 -7.87 -3.04
N ALA A 144 9.51 -7.09 -2.02
CA ALA A 144 9.96 -7.59 -0.71
C ALA A 144 8.83 -7.82 0.29
N LEU A 145 7.61 -7.34 0.00
CA LEU A 145 6.48 -7.43 0.92
C LEU A 145 6.03 -8.87 1.13
N TYR A 146 6.02 -9.33 2.38
CA TYR A 146 5.51 -10.65 2.75
C TYR A 146 3.97 -10.63 2.82
N THR A 147 3.26 -11.35 1.95
CA THR A 147 1.81 -11.14 1.73
C THR A 147 0.96 -11.32 3.00
N HIS A 148 1.30 -12.28 3.88
CA HIS A 148 0.60 -12.48 5.15
C HIS A 148 0.73 -11.30 6.12
N SER A 149 1.73 -10.45 5.95
CA SER A 149 1.89 -9.26 6.77
C SER A 149 0.79 -8.23 6.50
N ILE A 150 0.05 -8.32 5.38
CA ILE A 150 -1.16 -7.53 5.12
C ILE A 150 -2.26 -7.90 6.13
N ALA A 151 -2.45 -9.20 6.38
CA ALA A 151 -3.40 -9.67 7.38
C ALA A 151 -2.99 -9.21 8.79
N TRP A 152 -1.68 -9.23 9.10
CA TRP A 152 -1.18 -8.74 10.37
C TRP A 152 -1.37 -7.22 10.50
N ALA A 153 -1.21 -6.48 9.41
CA ALA A 153 -1.43 -5.05 9.37
C ALA A 153 -2.88 -4.71 9.69
N LEU A 154 -3.83 -5.41 9.08
CA LEU A 154 -5.25 -5.14 9.25
C LEU A 154 -5.84 -5.67 10.57
N HIS A 155 -5.39 -6.84 11.03
CA HIS A 155 -6.04 -7.57 12.12
C HIS A 155 -5.16 -7.83 13.33
N THR A 156 -3.90 -7.39 13.33
CA THR A 156 -2.81 -7.86 14.22
C THR A 156 -2.35 -9.27 13.92
N LYS A 157 -1.10 -9.57 14.28
CA LYS A 157 -0.47 -10.88 14.02
C LYS A 157 -1.15 -12.02 14.76
N ASP A 158 -1.59 -11.78 16.00
CA ASP A 158 -2.15 -12.83 16.86
C ASP A 158 -3.53 -13.27 16.38
N VAL A 159 -4.42 -12.31 16.11
CA VAL A 159 -5.76 -12.58 15.55
C VAL A 159 -5.63 -13.26 14.18
N ALA A 160 -4.80 -12.72 13.28
CA ALA A 160 -4.61 -13.31 11.94
C ALA A 160 -4.07 -14.75 11.98
N LYS A 161 -3.24 -15.09 12.99
CA LYS A 161 -2.73 -16.46 13.18
C LYS A 161 -3.79 -17.41 13.76
N GLN A 162 -4.62 -16.94 14.67
CA GLN A 162 -5.71 -17.74 15.26
C GLN A 162 -6.81 -18.01 14.22
N GLN A 163 -7.14 -16.98 13.43
CA GLN A 163 -8.25 -16.98 12.47
C GLN A 163 -7.79 -17.20 11.02
N ARG A 164 -6.76 -18.04 10.81
CA ARG A 164 -6.16 -18.29 9.48
C ARG A 164 -7.15 -18.76 8.40
N ARG A 165 -8.23 -19.43 8.80
CA ARG A 165 -9.26 -19.98 7.90
C ARG A 165 -10.54 -19.13 7.87
N GLU A 166 -10.58 -18.04 8.62
CA GLU A 166 -11.75 -17.17 8.70
C GLU A 166 -11.70 -16.06 7.66
N ASN A 167 -12.85 -15.43 7.44
CA ASN A 167 -13.08 -14.39 6.44
C ASN A 167 -12.59 -13.01 6.92
N LEU A 168 -11.41 -12.95 7.52
CA LEU A 168 -10.76 -11.67 7.79
C LEU A 168 -10.36 -11.03 6.46
N ILE A 169 -10.73 -9.76 6.23
CA ILE A 169 -10.42 -9.07 4.97
C ILE A 169 -8.93 -9.13 4.63
N GLY A 170 -8.04 -9.07 5.63
CA GLY A 170 -6.61 -9.16 5.39
C GLY A 170 -6.14 -10.54 4.92
N ASN A 171 -6.76 -11.62 5.41
CA ASN A 171 -6.51 -12.97 4.91
C ASN A 171 -7.08 -13.15 3.50
N ILE A 172 -8.21 -12.51 3.21
CA ILE A 172 -8.82 -12.55 1.88
C ILE A 172 -7.92 -11.81 0.87
N ILE A 173 -7.44 -10.60 1.19
CA ILE A 173 -6.48 -9.86 0.35
C ILE A 173 -5.21 -10.68 0.12
N ASP A 174 -4.65 -11.28 1.17
CA ASP A 174 -3.50 -12.19 1.04
C ASP A 174 -3.78 -13.33 0.06
N LYS A 175 -4.93 -14.01 0.18
CA LYS A 175 -5.33 -15.09 -0.73
C LYS A 175 -5.37 -14.63 -2.19
N TYR A 176 -5.95 -13.47 -2.48
CA TYR A 176 -5.99 -12.93 -3.85
C TYR A 176 -4.59 -12.59 -4.38
N ILE A 177 -3.74 -11.99 -3.56
CA ILE A 177 -2.37 -11.66 -3.98
C ILE A 177 -1.58 -12.93 -4.26
N ARG A 178 -1.67 -13.96 -3.41
CA ARG A 178 -1.04 -15.26 -3.67
C ARG A 178 -1.57 -15.92 -4.96
N ALA A 179 -2.86 -15.76 -5.25
CA ALA A 179 -3.45 -16.19 -6.53
C ALA A 179 -2.86 -15.45 -7.75
N MET A 180 -2.49 -14.18 -7.59
CA MET A 180 -1.78 -13.40 -8.62
C MET A 180 -0.29 -13.74 -8.72
N ARG A 181 0.27 -14.44 -7.72
CA ARG A 181 1.72 -14.66 -7.52
C ARG A 181 2.12 -16.14 -7.55
N TYR A 182 1.39 -16.98 -8.29
CA TYR A 182 1.72 -18.42 -8.41
C TYR A 182 1.86 -19.09 -7.02
N GLY A 183 0.95 -18.75 -6.10
CA GLY A 183 0.92 -19.27 -4.73
C GLY A 183 2.01 -18.76 -3.80
N GLN A 184 2.95 -17.95 -4.30
CA GLN A 184 4.06 -17.41 -3.52
C GLN A 184 3.60 -16.36 -2.51
N THR A 185 4.34 -16.24 -1.40
CA THR A 185 4.03 -15.32 -0.30
C THR A 185 4.88 -14.06 -0.31
N ASN A 186 5.66 -13.82 -1.37
CA ASN A 186 6.55 -12.68 -1.49
C ASN A 186 6.16 -11.80 -2.70
N GLY A 187 6.10 -10.51 -2.41
CA GLY A 187 5.77 -9.47 -3.34
C GLY A 187 4.26 -9.26 -3.53
N ILE A 188 3.89 -8.04 -3.87
CA ILE A 188 2.54 -7.70 -4.34
C ILE A 188 2.63 -7.06 -5.73
N PRO A 189 1.62 -7.20 -6.61
CA PRO A 189 1.66 -6.62 -7.94
C PRO A 189 1.83 -5.10 -7.90
N GLN A 190 2.75 -4.57 -8.70
CA GLN A 190 3.05 -3.13 -8.73
C GLN A 190 2.36 -2.43 -9.91
N GLY A 191 1.84 -1.22 -9.70
CA GLY A 191 1.44 -0.32 -10.80
C GLY A 191 -0.05 0.01 -10.90
N SER A 192 -0.90 -0.67 -10.15
CA SER A 192 -2.33 -0.33 -10.04
C SER A 192 -2.63 0.51 -8.80
N VAL A 193 -3.65 1.36 -8.88
CA VAL A 193 -4.12 2.15 -7.73
C VAL A 193 -4.63 1.25 -6.61
N LEU A 194 -5.30 0.13 -6.96
CA LEU A 194 -5.75 -0.86 -5.98
C LEU A 194 -4.58 -1.40 -5.13
N MET A 195 -3.47 -1.76 -5.78
CA MET A 195 -2.29 -2.26 -5.06
C MET A 195 -1.56 -1.16 -4.30
N LEU A 196 -1.61 0.09 -4.79
CA LEU A 196 -1.15 1.25 -4.01
C LEU A 196 -1.95 1.37 -2.70
N THR A 197 -3.29 1.30 -2.75
CA THR A 197 -4.15 1.36 -1.56
C THR A 197 -3.82 0.24 -0.57
N ILE A 198 -3.67 -1.00 -1.05
CA ILE A 198 -3.29 -2.16 -0.22
C ILE A 198 -1.89 -1.97 0.39
N SER A 199 -0.93 -1.51 -0.41
CA SER A 199 0.44 -1.25 0.05
C SER A 199 0.47 -0.17 1.12
N SER A 200 -0.30 0.91 0.96
CA SER A 200 -0.41 1.98 1.96
C SER A 200 -0.99 1.49 3.29
N ALA A 201 -1.98 0.60 3.25
CA ALA A 201 -2.53 -0.01 4.47
C ALA A 201 -1.48 -0.83 5.25
N PHE A 202 -0.63 -1.55 4.51
CA PHE A 202 0.49 -2.28 5.08
C PHE A 202 1.58 -1.36 5.64
N GLN A 203 1.95 -0.32 4.89
CA GLN A 203 2.99 0.61 5.31
C GLN A 203 2.62 1.34 6.60
N SER A 204 1.35 1.69 6.82
CA SER A 204 0.92 2.29 8.09
C SER A 204 1.31 1.44 9.31
N LEU A 205 1.26 0.11 9.21
CA LEU A 205 1.78 -0.79 10.25
C LEU A 205 3.31 -0.73 10.36
N GLN A 206 4.03 -0.72 9.22
CA GLN A 206 5.49 -0.61 9.23
C GLN A 206 5.95 0.70 9.87
N LYS A 207 5.22 1.80 9.66
CA LYS A 207 5.50 3.11 10.29
C LYS A 207 5.36 3.03 11.81
N VAL A 208 4.27 2.43 12.31
CA VAL A 208 4.07 2.20 13.76
C VAL A 208 5.14 1.26 14.33
N TYR A 209 5.53 0.22 13.60
CA TYR A 209 6.58 -0.70 14.05
C TYR A 209 7.98 -0.06 14.01
N ALA A 210 8.27 0.75 12.99
CA ALA A 210 9.50 1.53 12.90
C ALA A 210 9.57 2.52 14.06
N HIS A 211 8.51 3.28 14.32
CA HIS A 211 8.36 4.12 15.51
C HIS A 211 8.61 3.31 16.80
N TYR A 212 7.94 2.16 16.98
CA TYR A 212 8.16 1.28 18.15
C TYR A 212 9.61 0.79 18.28
N LYS A 213 10.29 0.47 17.17
CA LYS A 213 11.69 0.05 17.23
C LYS A 213 12.64 1.21 17.49
N MET A 214 12.38 2.39 16.92
CA MET A 214 13.16 3.59 17.15
C MET A 214 13.03 4.07 18.60
N THR A 215 11.82 4.08 19.19
CA THR A 215 11.61 4.35 20.65
C THR A 215 12.44 3.43 21.55
N GLN A 216 12.59 2.15 21.17
CA GLN A 216 13.27 1.15 21.99
C GLN A 216 14.80 1.21 21.85
N ILE A 217 15.32 1.75 20.75
CA ILE A 217 16.76 1.86 20.47
C ILE A 217 17.30 3.22 20.89
N TYR A 218 16.54 4.30 20.66
CA TYR A 218 16.95 5.69 20.88
C TYR A 218 16.06 6.30 21.97
N LEU A 219 16.52 6.23 23.22
CA LEU A 219 15.81 6.77 24.39
C LEU A 219 15.74 8.31 24.37
N HIS A 220 14.76 8.91 23.69
CA HIS A 220 14.13 10.18 24.09
C HIS A 220 12.74 10.36 23.42
N PRO A 221 11.74 10.99 24.08
CA PRO A 221 10.37 11.10 23.55
C PRO A 221 10.17 12.11 22.41
N SER A 222 11.21 12.84 22.00
CA SER A 222 11.12 13.92 21.02
C SER A 222 11.56 13.44 19.64
N TYR A 223 10.70 12.70 18.95
CA TYR A 223 10.92 12.41 17.54
C TYR A 223 9.60 12.41 16.75
N PHE A 224 9.67 12.87 15.52
CA PHE A 224 8.52 12.97 14.63
C PHE A 224 8.76 12.17 13.35
N PHE A 225 7.77 11.37 12.95
CA PHE A 225 7.87 10.51 11.78
C PHE A 225 7.08 11.09 10.60
N LEU A 226 7.77 11.41 9.52
CA LEU A 226 7.19 11.97 8.29
C LEU A 226 7.45 11.03 7.09
N PRO A 227 6.45 10.30 6.58
CA PRO A 227 6.58 9.45 5.40
C PRO A 227 6.38 10.26 4.12
N ILE A 228 7.34 10.19 3.19
CA ILE A 228 7.42 11.09 2.05
C ILE A 228 7.14 10.37 0.74
N SER A 229 5.97 10.70 0.16
CA SER A 229 5.60 10.80 -1.27
C SER A 229 5.85 9.66 -2.26
N ALA A 230 6.97 8.96 -2.16
CA ALA A 230 7.03 7.58 -2.56
C ALA A 230 6.58 6.74 -1.35
N PRO A 231 5.76 5.69 -1.51
CA PRO A 231 5.31 4.88 -0.37
C PRO A 231 6.43 4.24 0.49
N PHE A 232 7.70 4.53 0.22
CA PHE A 232 8.85 3.79 0.72
C PHE A 232 9.98 4.65 1.30
N CYS A 233 9.87 5.98 1.28
CA CYS A 233 10.81 6.89 1.94
C CYS A 233 10.27 7.40 3.27
N TYR A 234 11.12 7.42 4.30
CA TYR A 234 10.78 7.84 5.65
C TYR A 234 11.77 8.88 6.16
N PHE A 235 11.24 9.97 6.70
CA PHE A 235 11.98 10.96 7.47
C PHE A 235 11.69 10.76 8.95
N VAL A 236 12.75 10.72 9.75
CA VAL A 236 12.67 10.69 11.21
C VAL A 236 13.41 11.91 11.73
N PHE A 237 12.68 12.81 12.38
CA PHE A 237 13.24 13.99 13.03
C PHE A 237 13.51 13.68 14.50
N SER A 238 14.66 14.08 15.04
CA SER A 238 15.01 13.82 16.45
C SER A 238 15.88 14.92 17.05
N GLU A 239 15.70 15.17 18.35
CA GLU A 239 16.54 16.08 19.14
C GLU A 239 17.90 15.48 19.51
N PHE A 240 18.01 14.15 19.57
CA PHE A 240 19.22 13.46 20.05
C PHE A 240 19.53 12.20 19.24
N PHE A 241 20.81 12.01 18.89
CA PHE A 241 21.30 10.77 18.32
C PHE A 241 22.31 10.11 19.25
N SER A 242 21.93 9.02 19.93
CA SER A 242 22.88 8.16 20.65
C SER A 242 23.43 7.10 19.70
N ALA A 243 24.71 7.19 19.36
CA ALA A 243 25.44 6.19 18.57
C ALA A 243 25.84 4.97 19.42
#